data_AF-A0A3D9FPD2-F1
#
_entry.id   AF-A0A3D9FPD2-F1
#
_cell.length_a   1.000
_cell.length_b   1.000
_cell.length_c   1.000
_cell.angle_alpha   90.00
_cell.angle_beta   90.00
_cell.angle_gamma   90.00
#
_symmetry.space_group_name_H-M   'P 1'
#
loop_
_entity.id
_entity.type
_entity.pdbx_description
1 polymer ?
#
loop_
_entity_poly.entity_id
_entity_poly.type
_entity_poly.pdbx_seq_one_letter_code
_entity_poly.pdbx_strand_id
1 'polypeptide(L)'
;MFCLGSILPLEEPIEIFDFYRIEWSEKVFLPEKTVRYSFFKKLKPTLYEPFIRQTLSFLLLLQPFSKYNTIMAYSNNDLSRFLDAQNKLYLTALSEISKGKKETHWMWFIFPQIKGLGKSDTANLYAITDLQEATDYLEHPILGKHLIEISELLLSFKMKSADGIFGDLDARKLRSSMTLFSMVENTNPIFQEILEAFFSGESDPLTLSIINSTIKSSAEAVEI
;
A
#
# COMPACT_ATOMS: atom_id res chain seq x y z
N MET A 1 -47.70 -53.95 10.34
CA MET A 1 -46.74 -53.36 9.38
C MET A 1 -47.14 -51.89 9.20
N PHE A 2 -46.22 -50.99 9.55
CA PHE A 2 -46.20 -49.51 9.53
C PHE A 2 -47.24 -48.81 8.61
N CYS A 3 -48.08 -47.87 9.06
CA CYS A 3 -47.94 -46.52 9.68
C CYS A 3 -48.12 -45.37 8.66
N LEU A 4 -49.11 -44.50 8.96
CA LEU A 4 -49.23 -43.06 8.65
C LEU A 4 -49.31 -42.67 7.16
N GLY A 5 -50.02 -41.64 6.71
CA GLY A 5 -50.67 -40.51 7.34
C GLY A 5 -51.07 -39.54 6.20
N SER A 6 -52.18 -38.85 6.41
CA SER A 6 -52.99 -38.12 5.44
C SER A 6 -52.37 -36.83 4.84
N ILE A 7 -52.97 -36.38 3.73
CA ILE A 7 -53.30 -34.99 3.31
C ILE A 7 -52.79 -34.58 1.90
N LEU A 8 -53.75 -34.00 1.16
CA LEU A 8 -53.88 -33.52 -0.23
C LEU A 8 -52.68 -32.75 -0.83
N PRO A 9 -52.64 -32.62 -2.18
CA PRO A 9 -52.17 -31.38 -2.80
C PRO A 9 -53.18 -30.77 -3.78
N LEU A 10 -53.33 -29.45 -3.72
CA LEU A 10 -53.84 -28.58 -4.77
C LEU A 10 -52.60 -28.02 -5.51
N GLU A 11 -52.60 -28.08 -6.84
CA GLU A 11 -51.50 -27.62 -7.72
C GLU A 11 -51.53 -26.09 -7.89
N GLU A 12 -50.37 -25.43 -7.77
CA GLU A 12 -50.13 -24.00 -8.04
C GLU A 12 -49.16 -23.78 -9.24
N PRO A 13 -49.12 -22.59 -9.87
CA PRO A 13 -48.58 -22.41 -11.23
C PRO A 13 -47.30 -21.55 -11.38
N ILE A 14 -46.53 -21.88 -12.43
CA ILE A 14 -45.66 -21.07 -13.34
C ILE A 14 -44.35 -20.45 -12.77
N GLU A 15 -43.22 -21.09 -13.09
CA GLU A 15 -41.87 -20.46 -13.13
C GLU A 15 -41.46 -20.13 -14.58
N ILE A 16 -40.92 -18.92 -14.80
CA ILE A 16 -40.31 -18.50 -16.07
C ILE A 16 -38.78 -18.65 -15.94
N PHE A 17 -38.25 -19.71 -16.54
CA PHE A 17 -36.86 -19.84 -16.96
C PHE A 17 -36.74 -19.44 -18.43
N ASP A 18 -35.65 -18.73 -18.78
CA ASP A 18 -34.91 -18.76 -20.06
C ASP A 18 -34.46 -17.36 -20.52
N PHE A 19 -33.19 -17.00 -20.26
CA PHE A 19 -32.25 -16.56 -21.33
C PHE A 19 -30.84 -16.27 -20.76
N TYR A 20 -29.97 -17.28 -20.72
CA TYR A 20 -28.51 -17.09 -20.66
C TYR A 20 -27.92 -17.48 -22.02
N ARG A 21 -27.41 -16.50 -22.79
CA ARG A 21 -26.35 -16.70 -23.81
C ARG A 21 -25.90 -15.36 -24.42
N ILE A 22 -24.75 -14.81 -24.05
CA ILE A 22 -23.94 -13.98 -24.95
C ILE A 22 -22.47 -14.38 -24.78
N GLU A 23 -21.89 -14.82 -25.90
CA GLU A 23 -20.54 -15.34 -26.07
C GLU A 23 -19.48 -14.24 -25.97
N TRP A 24 -18.33 -14.60 -25.41
CA TRP A 24 -17.11 -13.79 -25.41
C TRP A 24 -16.42 -13.90 -26.77
N SER A 25 -16.18 -12.77 -27.45
CA SER A 25 -15.22 -12.71 -28.56
C SER A 25 -14.12 -11.71 -28.26
N GLU A 26 -12.90 -12.23 -28.09
CA GLU A 26 -11.66 -11.47 -28.09
C GLU A 26 -11.43 -10.80 -29.46
N LYS A 27 -11.18 -9.48 -29.44
CA LYS A 27 -10.28 -8.70 -30.32
C LYS A 27 -10.72 -7.23 -30.31
N VAL A 28 -10.05 -6.41 -29.51
CA VAL A 28 -10.06 -4.95 -29.74
C VAL A 28 -8.64 -4.52 -30.07
N PHE A 29 -8.42 -4.39 -31.37
CA PHE A 29 -7.31 -3.70 -31.98
C PHE A 29 -7.60 -2.19 -31.87
N LEU A 30 -6.70 -1.41 -31.26
CA LEU A 30 -6.81 0.05 -31.21
C LEU A 30 -6.30 0.65 -32.53
N PRO A 31 -7.04 1.58 -33.16
CA PRO A 31 -6.42 2.58 -34.00
C PRO A 31 -6.59 3.99 -33.42
N GLU A 32 -5.49 4.73 -33.45
CA GLU A 32 -5.45 6.17 -33.30
C GLU A 32 -6.45 6.87 -34.21
N LYS A 33 -7.25 7.79 -33.67
CA LYS A 33 -7.38 9.19 -34.12
C LYS A 33 -8.53 9.90 -33.39
N THR A 34 -8.18 11.07 -32.90
CA THR A 34 -8.97 12.15 -32.30
C THR A 34 -10.42 12.26 -32.79
N VAL A 35 -11.40 12.18 -31.88
CA VAL A 35 -12.75 12.70 -32.13
C VAL A 35 -13.24 13.49 -30.91
N ARG A 36 -13.56 14.76 -31.18
CA ARG A 36 -14.11 15.78 -30.26
C ARG A 36 -15.40 15.32 -29.58
N TYR A 37 -15.48 15.54 -28.27
CA TYR A 37 -16.74 15.50 -27.53
C TYR A 37 -17.55 16.78 -27.78
N SER A 38 -18.60 16.68 -28.59
CA SER A 38 -19.70 17.65 -28.58
C SER A 38 -21.02 16.92 -28.85
N PHE A 39 -21.49 16.14 -27.87
CA PHE A 39 -22.80 15.46 -27.99
C PHE A 39 -23.51 15.27 -26.64
N PHE A 40 -23.57 16.31 -25.81
CA PHE A 40 -24.57 16.39 -24.74
C PHE A 40 -25.16 17.80 -24.66
N LYS A 41 -26.00 18.12 -25.65
CA LYS A 41 -26.95 19.23 -25.58
C LYS A 41 -28.28 18.79 -26.22
N LYS A 42 -28.98 17.87 -25.56
CA LYS A 42 -30.45 17.73 -25.56
C LYS A 42 -30.88 16.45 -24.85
N LEU A 43 -30.94 16.49 -23.53
CA LEU A 43 -31.84 15.63 -22.77
C LEU A 43 -32.56 16.51 -21.75
N LYS A 44 -33.90 16.44 -21.72
CA LYS A 44 -34.74 17.20 -20.79
C LYS A 44 -34.61 16.59 -19.39
N PRO A 45 -34.46 17.40 -18.32
CA PRO A 45 -34.09 16.92 -16.97
C PRO A 45 -35.30 16.47 -16.15
N THR A 46 -36.20 15.65 -16.70
CA THR A 46 -37.42 15.21 -15.99
C THR A 46 -37.79 13.75 -16.20
N LEU A 47 -36.88 12.92 -16.71
CA LEU A 47 -37.11 11.48 -16.93
C LEU A 47 -35.96 10.59 -16.44
N TYR A 48 -35.18 11.06 -15.46
CA TYR A 48 -33.96 10.38 -14.98
C TYR A 48 -33.85 10.39 -13.46
N GLU A 49 -34.81 9.82 -12.73
CA GLU A 49 -34.67 9.64 -11.28
C GLU A 49 -35.05 8.23 -10.76
N PRO A 50 -36.09 7.53 -11.25
CA PRO A 50 -36.45 6.24 -10.63
C PRO A 50 -35.57 5.06 -11.10
N PHE A 51 -34.89 5.14 -12.24
CA PHE A 51 -34.15 4.00 -12.82
C PHE A 51 -32.67 3.90 -12.38
N ILE A 52 -32.06 5.00 -11.93
CA ILE A 52 -30.65 5.00 -11.48
C ILE A 52 -30.54 4.50 -10.03
N ARG A 53 -31.57 4.68 -9.20
CA ARG A 53 -31.55 4.21 -7.80
C ARG A 53 -31.58 2.69 -7.68
N GLN A 54 -32.28 2.00 -8.58
CA GLN A 54 -32.40 0.53 -8.49
C GLN A 54 -31.18 -0.20 -9.07
N THR A 55 -30.48 0.39 -10.05
CA THR A 55 -29.24 -0.18 -10.60
C THR A 55 -28.01 0.10 -9.74
N LEU A 56 -27.96 1.23 -9.01
CA LEU A 56 -26.88 1.52 -8.06
C LEU A 56 -26.95 0.64 -6.80
N SER A 57 -28.14 0.27 -6.31
CA SER A 57 -28.24 -0.68 -5.18
C SER A 57 -27.84 -2.11 -5.55
N PHE A 58 -28.02 -2.54 -6.79
CA PHE A 58 -27.66 -3.89 -7.22
C PHE A 58 -26.15 -4.02 -7.54
N LEU A 59 -25.50 -2.94 -7.99
CA LEU A 59 -24.06 -2.92 -8.24
C LEU A 59 -23.22 -2.90 -6.94
N LEU A 60 -23.81 -2.50 -5.81
CA LEU A 60 -23.17 -2.48 -4.49
C LEU A 60 -23.16 -3.85 -3.78
N LEU A 61 -23.98 -4.81 -4.20
CA LEU A 61 -24.13 -6.10 -3.51
C LEU A 61 -23.33 -7.25 -4.13
N LEU A 62 -22.69 -7.04 -5.29
CA LEU A 62 -21.92 -8.08 -6.01
C LEU A 62 -20.44 -7.75 -6.20
N GLN A 63 -19.91 -6.79 -5.45
CA GLN A 63 -18.48 -6.49 -5.46
C GLN A 63 -17.83 -7.08 -4.20
N PRO A 64 -16.77 -7.91 -4.32
CA PRO A 64 -16.06 -8.40 -3.13
C PRO A 64 -15.56 -7.20 -2.32
N PHE A 65 -15.80 -7.28 -1.01
CA PHE A 65 -15.73 -6.24 0.03
C PHE A 65 -14.36 -5.57 0.25
N SER A 66 -13.43 -5.67 -0.69
CA SER A 66 -12.03 -5.24 -0.51
C SER A 66 -11.72 -3.89 -1.17
N LYS A 67 -12.26 -3.61 -2.37
CA LYS A 67 -11.77 -2.46 -3.16
C LYS A 67 -12.32 -1.09 -2.73
N TYR A 68 -13.50 -1.06 -2.11
CA TYR A 68 -14.14 0.19 -1.67
C TYR A 68 -13.68 0.67 -0.29
N ASN A 69 -13.21 -0.26 0.57
CA ASN A 69 -12.56 0.13 1.81
C ASN A 69 -11.25 0.90 1.54
N THR A 70 -10.52 0.55 0.47
CA THR A 70 -9.31 1.27 0.05
C THR A 70 -9.58 2.70 -0.41
N ILE A 71 -10.74 2.98 -1.03
CA ILE A 71 -11.07 4.32 -1.54
C ILE A 71 -11.62 5.22 -0.42
N MET A 72 -12.27 4.65 0.60
CA MET A 72 -12.73 5.38 1.79
C MET A 72 -11.67 5.49 2.89
N ALA A 73 -10.61 4.67 2.87
CA ALA A 73 -9.45 4.79 3.76
C ALA A 73 -8.43 5.87 3.34
N TYR A 74 -8.77 6.75 2.38
CA TYR A 74 -7.99 7.96 2.08
C TYR A 74 -8.21 9.07 3.12
N SER A 75 -8.23 8.71 4.41
CA SER A 75 -8.29 9.67 5.53
C SER A 75 -7.17 9.50 6.55
N ASN A 76 -6.05 8.84 6.21
CA ASN A 76 -4.78 8.99 6.94
C ASN A 76 -3.83 9.86 6.10
N ASN A 77 -4.09 11.16 6.12
CA ASN A 77 -3.43 12.17 5.31
C ASN A 77 -2.00 12.51 5.79
N ASP A 78 -1.27 11.54 6.36
CA ASP A 78 0.07 11.77 6.93
C ASP A 78 1.18 11.35 5.95
N LEU A 79 0.99 10.30 5.15
CA LEU A 79 2.03 9.80 4.23
C LEU A 79 2.32 10.71 3.03
N SER A 80 1.48 11.72 2.77
CA SER A 80 1.67 12.66 1.66
C SER A 80 3.01 13.40 1.74
N ARG A 81 3.52 13.63 2.97
CA ARG A 81 4.83 14.26 3.18
C ARG A 81 5.95 13.48 2.48
N PHE A 82 5.91 12.14 2.53
CA PHE A 82 6.89 11.30 1.84
C PHE A 82 6.73 11.39 0.33
N LEU A 83 5.50 11.34 -0.18
CA LEU A 83 5.22 11.43 -1.61
C LEU A 83 5.72 12.75 -2.20
N ASP A 84 5.42 13.87 -1.53
CA ASP A 84 5.83 15.21 -1.98
C ASP A 84 7.35 15.37 -2.05
N ALA A 85 8.07 14.72 -1.13
CA ALA A 85 9.53 14.70 -1.14
C ALA A 85 10.09 13.76 -2.22
N GLN A 86 9.55 12.55 -2.33
CA GLN A 86 10.00 11.55 -3.30
C GLN A 86 9.71 11.97 -4.74
N ASN A 87 8.61 12.66 -5.01
CA ASN A 87 8.29 13.22 -6.33
C ASN A 87 9.40 14.12 -6.89
N LYS A 88 10.22 14.72 -6.02
CA LYS A 88 11.31 15.61 -6.41
C LYS A 88 12.65 14.89 -6.55
N LEU A 89 12.90 13.87 -5.73
CA LEU A 89 14.25 13.35 -5.51
C LEU A 89 14.39 11.82 -5.63
N TYR A 90 13.31 11.08 -5.84
CA TYR A 90 13.38 9.61 -5.93
C TYR A 90 14.29 9.13 -7.08
N LEU A 91 14.12 9.68 -8.28
CA LEU A 91 14.96 9.34 -9.43
C LEU A 91 16.43 9.73 -9.22
N THR A 92 16.68 10.82 -8.49
CA THR A 92 18.03 11.22 -8.09
C THR A 92 18.63 10.19 -7.13
N ALA A 93 17.89 9.76 -6.11
CA ALA A 93 18.32 8.73 -5.17
C ALA A 93 18.64 7.40 -5.88
N LEU A 94 17.78 6.94 -6.79
CA LEU A 94 18.05 5.76 -7.63
C LEU A 94 19.33 5.92 -8.45
N SER A 95 19.51 7.07 -9.10
CA SER A 95 20.71 7.32 -9.91
C SER A 95 22.00 7.38 -9.08
N GLU A 96 21.93 7.83 -7.83
CA GLU A 96 23.08 7.86 -6.92
C GLU A 96 23.42 6.47 -6.42
N ILE A 97 22.41 5.70 -5.99
CA ILE A 97 22.60 4.32 -5.56
C ILE A 97 23.05 3.43 -6.72
N SER A 98 22.59 3.66 -7.96
CA SER A 98 23.09 2.92 -9.13
C SER A 98 24.56 3.19 -9.44
N LYS A 99 25.12 4.30 -8.96
CA LYS A 99 26.56 4.61 -9.01
C LYS A 99 27.30 4.08 -7.77
N GLY A 100 26.57 3.51 -6.82
CA GLY A 100 27.07 2.96 -5.56
C GLY A 100 27.63 4.02 -4.64
N LYS A 101 27.10 5.24 -4.68
CA LYS A 101 27.44 6.35 -3.77
C LYS A 101 26.30 7.36 -3.68
N LYS A 102 25.85 7.62 -2.45
CA LYS A 102 24.92 8.70 -2.12
C LYS A 102 25.65 10.04 -2.12
N GLU A 103 25.00 11.06 -2.69
CA GLU A 103 25.57 12.41 -2.87
C GLU A 103 24.64 13.52 -2.38
N THR A 104 23.31 13.36 -2.44
CA THR A 104 22.34 14.42 -2.09
C THR A 104 21.47 14.10 -0.86
N HIS A 105 20.59 15.04 -0.50
CA HIS A 105 19.87 15.06 0.79
C HIS A 105 18.48 14.42 0.71
N TRP A 106 18.44 13.08 0.66
CA TRP A 106 17.18 12.34 0.55
C TRP A 106 16.97 11.22 1.58
N MET A 107 17.92 10.99 2.48
CA MET A 107 17.92 9.81 3.36
C MET A 107 16.62 9.66 4.14
N TRP A 108 16.12 10.75 4.74
CA TRP A 108 14.99 10.72 5.67
C TRP A 108 13.67 10.27 5.07
N PHE A 109 13.43 10.51 3.78
CA PHE A 109 12.14 10.22 3.13
C PHE A 109 12.22 9.11 2.08
N ILE A 110 13.44 8.57 1.83
CA ILE A 110 13.64 7.38 1.00
C ILE A 110 13.82 6.15 1.90
N PHE A 111 14.64 6.27 2.95
CA PHE A 111 14.82 5.27 3.99
C PHE A 111 14.41 5.85 5.35
N PRO A 112 13.10 6.04 5.58
CA PRO A 112 12.63 6.65 6.81
C PRO A 112 12.85 5.72 8.01
N GLN A 113 13.00 6.33 9.19
CA GLN A 113 13.28 5.65 10.45
C GLN A 113 12.23 6.02 11.49
N ILE A 114 12.12 5.24 12.56
CA ILE A 114 11.12 5.47 13.61
C ILE A 114 11.38 6.79 14.37
N LYS A 115 10.30 7.43 14.81
CA LYS A 115 10.29 8.66 15.59
C LYS A 115 11.07 8.49 16.89
N GLY A 116 11.82 9.52 17.27
CA GLY A 116 12.65 9.53 18.48
C GLY A 116 14.13 9.26 18.25
N LEU A 117 14.53 8.80 17.06
CA LEU A 117 15.94 8.60 16.70
C LEU A 117 16.64 9.88 16.20
N GLY A 118 15.89 10.72 15.49
CA GLY A 118 16.38 11.99 14.94
C GLY A 118 16.13 13.17 15.87
N LYS A 119 16.99 14.20 15.79
CA LYS A 119 16.81 15.45 16.55
C LYS A 119 16.55 16.68 15.68
N SER A 120 16.80 16.59 14.36
CA SER A 120 16.56 17.71 13.46
C SER A 120 15.10 17.79 13.04
N ASP A 121 14.64 18.98 12.68
CA ASP A 121 13.27 19.22 12.19
C ASP A 121 12.95 18.32 10.99
N THR A 122 13.89 18.18 10.05
CA THR A 122 13.73 17.27 8.89
C THR A 122 13.61 15.81 9.31
N ALA A 123 14.38 15.38 10.31
CA ALA A 123 14.29 14.00 10.79
C ALA A 123 12.98 13.74 11.54
N ASN A 124 12.43 14.74 12.23
CA ASN A 124 11.13 14.67 12.87
C ASN A 124 9.99 14.70 11.86
N LEU A 125 10.10 15.52 10.82
CA LEU A 125 9.10 15.64 9.76
C LEU A 125 8.91 14.33 9.01
N TYR A 126 9.99 13.61 8.70
CA TYR A 126 9.94 12.35 7.95
C TYR A 126 10.12 11.11 8.83
N ALA A 127 9.98 11.23 10.15
CA ALA A 127 9.97 10.07 11.02
C ALA A 127 8.67 9.27 10.83
N ILE A 128 8.78 7.95 10.84
CA ILE A 128 7.62 7.06 10.97
C ILE A 128 7.22 7.01 12.44
N THR A 129 5.96 7.22 12.75
CA THR A 129 5.46 7.40 14.11
C THR A 129 5.51 6.10 14.90
N ASP A 130 5.07 5.00 14.29
CA ASP A 130 4.95 3.68 14.91
C ASP A 130 4.93 2.57 13.85
N LEU A 131 4.73 1.32 14.30
CA LEU A 131 4.69 0.16 13.41
C LEU A 131 3.44 0.13 12.50
N GLN A 132 2.35 0.79 12.91
CA GLN A 132 1.16 0.90 12.06
C GLN A 132 1.44 1.81 10.88
N GLU A 133 2.05 2.98 11.10
CA GLU A 133 2.45 3.87 9.99
C GLU A 133 3.51 3.23 9.10
N ALA A 134 4.42 2.41 9.66
CA ALA A 134 5.36 1.62 8.85
C ALA A 134 4.63 0.61 7.93
N THR A 135 3.56 -0.01 8.44
CA THR A 135 2.69 -0.92 7.68
C THR A 135 1.97 -0.15 6.56
N ASP A 136 1.33 0.98 6.91
CA ASP A 136 0.64 1.84 5.94
C ASP A 136 1.61 2.35 4.84
N TYR A 137 2.86 2.66 5.21
CA TYR A 137 3.91 3.07 4.26
C TYR A 137 4.24 1.97 3.25
N LEU A 138 4.36 0.71 3.71
CA LEU A 138 4.65 -0.43 2.85
C LEU A 138 3.45 -0.82 1.98
N GLU A 139 2.23 -0.73 2.50
CA GLU A 139 1.00 -1.02 1.75
C GLU A 139 0.69 0.06 0.70
N HIS A 140 1.22 1.27 0.88
CA HIS A 140 1.02 2.36 -0.05
C HIS A 140 1.61 2.01 -1.45
N PRO A 141 0.81 2.12 -2.55
CA PRO A 141 1.14 1.55 -3.86
C PRO A 141 2.36 2.16 -4.57
N ILE A 142 2.86 3.28 -4.07
CA ILE A 142 4.05 4.00 -4.57
C ILE A 142 5.20 3.87 -3.58
N LEU A 143 5.05 4.38 -2.35
CA LEU A 143 6.09 4.37 -1.31
C LEU A 143 6.68 2.98 -1.03
N GLY A 144 5.84 1.95 -0.85
CA GLY A 144 6.31 0.59 -0.63
C GLY A 144 7.12 0.06 -1.81
N LYS A 145 6.64 0.28 -3.05
CA LYS A 145 7.37 -0.11 -4.27
C LYS A 145 8.70 0.61 -4.38
N HIS A 146 8.70 1.92 -4.15
CA HIS A 146 9.91 2.73 -4.21
C HIS A 146 10.98 2.26 -3.22
N LEU A 147 10.57 1.95 -1.99
CA LEU A 147 11.46 1.47 -0.95
C LEU A 147 12.03 0.09 -1.29
N ILE A 148 11.20 -0.82 -1.81
CA ILE A 148 11.65 -2.15 -2.26
C ILE A 148 12.63 -2.02 -3.44
N GLU A 149 12.26 -1.25 -4.47
CA GLU A 149 13.07 -1.07 -5.69
C GLU A 149 14.47 -0.51 -5.37
N ILE A 150 14.57 0.53 -4.54
CA ILE A 150 15.88 1.09 -4.19
C ILE A 150 16.67 0.15 -3.26
N SER A 151 15.99 -0.65 -2.45
CA SER A 151 16.61 -1.67 -1.59
C SER A 151 17.20 -2.82 -2.41
N GLU A 152 16.47 -3.32 -3.42
CA GLU A 152 16.96 -4.32 -4.37
C GLU A 152 18.19 -3.80 -5.14
N LEU A 153 18.13 -2.56 -5.62
CA LEU A 153 19.26 -1.91 -6.27
C LEU A 153 20.46 -1.80 -5.32
N LEU A 154 20.24 -1.40 -4.07
CA LEU A 154 21.30 -1.31 -3.08
C LEU A 154 21.96 -2.67 -2.81
N LEU A 155 21.18 -3.74 -2.72
CA LEU A 155 21.70 -5.09 -2.45
C LEU A 155 22.67 -5.59 -3.54
N SER A 156 22.55 -5.08 -4.77
CA SER A 156 23.52 -5.34 -5.84
C SER A 156 24.95 -4.85 -5.51
N PHE A 157 25.09 -3.93 -4.55
CA PHE A 157 26.37 -3.38 -4.07
C PHE A 157 26.88 -4.02 -2.77
N LYS A 158 26.39 -5.19 -2.36
CA LYS A 158 26.77 -5.90 -1.11
C LYS A 158 28.27 -6.16 -0.89
N MET A 159 29.11 -5.99 -1.91
CA MET A 159 30.58 -6.06 -1.76
C MET A 159 31.20 -4.76 -1.22
N LYS A 160 30.43 -3.68 -1.13
CA LYS A 160 30.83 -2.41 -0.51
C LYS A 160 30.25 -2.32 0.90
N SER A 161 30.92 -1.58 1.79
CA SER A 161 30.34 -1.24 3.09
C SER A 161 29.22 -0.19 2.94
N ALA A 162 28.25 -0.20 3.86
CA ALA A 162 27.24 0.85 3.94
C ALA A 162 27.89 2.23 4.11
N ASP A 163 28.95 2.34 4.92
CA ASP A 163 29.69 3.60 5.10
C ASP A 163 30.33 4.09 3.80
N GLY A 164 30.77 3.19 2.94
CA GLY A 164 31.33 3.53 1.62
C GLY A 164 30.29 4.08 0.64
N ILE A 165 29.02 3.68 0.79
CA ILE A 165 27.91 4.12 -0.06
C ILE A 165 27.25 5.38 0.51
N PHE A 166 26.95 5.40 1.81
CA PHE A 166 26.13 6.40 2.48
C PHE A 166 26.92 7.38 3.36
N GLY A 167 28.12 7.00 3.80
CA GLY A 167 28.80 7.64 4.92
C GLY A 167 28.25 7.19 6.28
N ASP A 168 29.04 7.35 7.34
CA ASP A 168 28.76 6.83 8.69
C ASP A 168 27.37 7.20 9.24
N LEU A 169 26.98 8.47 9.11
CA LEU A 169 25.70 8.92 9.66
C LEU A 169 24.49 8.31 8.93
N ASP A 170 24.51 8.30 7.60
CA ASP A 170 23.41 7.77 6.81
C ASP A 170 23.42 6.23 6.79
N ALA A 171 24.57 5.58 6.93
CA ALA A 171 24.64 4.13 7.14
C ALA A 171 23.89 3.70 8.42
N ARG A 172 24.03 4.45 9.53
CA ARG A 172 23.21 4.21 10.73
C ARG A 172 21.72 4.38 10.46
N LYS A 173 21.32 5.40 9.70
CA LYS A 173 19.91 5.62 9.33
C LYS A 173 19.35 4.49 8.50
N LEU A 174 20.15 3.95 7.57
CA LEU A 174 19.79 2.78 6.79
C LEU A 174 19.52 1.60 7.72
N ARG A 175 20.42 1.30 8.65
CA ARG A 175 20.23 0.21 9.63
C ARG A 175 18.93 0.39 10.42
N SER A 176 18.65 1.59 10.92
CA SER A 176 17.40 1.88 11.64
C SER A 176 16.17 1.70 10.75
N SER A 177 16.23 2.15 9.49
CA SER A 177 15.13 1.99 8.52
C SER A 177 14.86 0.53 8.21
N MET A 178 15.89 -0.25 7.86
CA MET A 178 15.73 -1.68 7.56
C MET A 178 15.24 -2.46 8.77
N THR A 179 15.71 -2.11 9.96
CA THR A 179 15.21 -2.70 11.22
C THR A 179 13.74 -2.40 11.45
N LEU A 180 13.28 -1.17 11.17
CA LEU A 180 11.87 -0.82 11.31
C LEU A 180 11.01 -1.64 10.36
N PHE A 181 11.35 -1.66 9.07
CA PHE A 181 10.55 -2.32 8.05
C PHE A 181 10.64 -3.84 8.07
N SER A 182 11.72 -4.42 8.64
CA SER A 182 11.80 -5.87 8.90
C SER A 182 10.89 -6.34 10.03
N MET A 183 10.42 -5.43 10.89
CA MET A 183 9.51 -5.75 12.00
C MET A 183 8.03 -5.70 11.59
N VAL A 184 7.72 -5.27 10.37
CA VAL A 184 6.35 -5.32 9.84
C VAL A 184 5.99 -6.77 9.49
N GLU A 185 4.78 -7.21 9.88
CA GLU A 185 4.32 -8.57 9.61
C GLU A 185 4.23 -8.87 8.11
N ASN A 186 4.67 -10.06 7.68
CA ASN A 186 4.64 -10.51 6.29
C ASN A 186 5.32 -9.53 5.29
N THR A 187 6.30 -8.78 5.77
CA THR A 187 7.06 -7.81 4.96
C THR A 187 7.97 -8.49 3.93
N ASN A 188 8.50 -7.69 3.00
CA ASN A 188 9.45 -8.18 2.00
C ASN A 188 10.79 -8.57 2.67
N PRO A 189 11.36 -9.75 2.39
CA PRO A 189 12.62 -10.21 2.99
C PRO A 189 13.82 -9.29 2.69
N ILE A 190 13.74 -8.44 1.67
CA ILE A 190 14.82 -7.52 1.27
C ILE A 190 15.37 -6.68 2.43
N PHE A 191 14.53 -6.30 3.39
CA PHE A 191 14.95 -5.51 4.56
C PHE A 191 15.92 -6.29 5.45
N GLN A 192 15.63 -7.57 5.68
CA GLN A 192 16.51 -8.47 6.42
C GLN A 192 17.77 -8.79 5.61
N GLU A 193 17.65 -8.99 4.30
CA GLU A 193 18.79 -9.24 3.43
C GLU A 193 19.78 -8.07 3.40
N ILE A 194 19.30 -6.82 3.46
CA ILE A 194 20.17 -5.64 3.60
C ILE A 194 20.85 -5.63 4.97
N LEU A 195 20.15 -5.97 6.05
CA LEU A 195 20.77 -6.10 7.38
C LEU A 195 21.89 -7.15 7.36
N GLU A 196 21.67 -8.29 6.74
CA GLU A 196 22.66 -9.35 6.56
C GLU A 196 23.87 -8.89 5.73
N ALA A 197 23.62 -8.27 4.59
CA ALA A 197 24.66 -7.86 3.66
C ALA A 197 25.54 -6.73 4.19
N PHE A 198 24.96 -5.74 4.87
CA PHE A 198 25.65 -4.50 5.21
C PHE A 198 25.93 -4.32 6.71
N PHE A 199 25.22 -5.06 7.57
CA PHE A 199 25.28 -4.90 9.02
C PHE A 199 25.41 -6.24 9.76
N SER A 200 25.89 -7.30 9.08
CA SER A 200 26.10 -8.64 9.65
C SER A 200 24.84 -9.27 10.26
N GLY A 201 23.67 -8.88 9.76
CA GLY A 201 22.36 -9.32 10.25
C GLY A 201 21.90 -8.60 11.51
N GLU A 202 22.65 -7.61 12.01
CA GLU A 202 22.30 -6.96 13.25
C GLU A 202 21.30 -5.81 13.07
N SER A 203 20.16 -5.93 13.73
CA SER A 203 19.16 -4.87 13.87
C SER A 203 19.68 -3.68 14.69
N ASP A 204 19.13 -2.48 14.46
CA ASP A 204 19.39 -1.29 15.26
C ASP A 204 18.71 -1.39 16.64
N PRO A 205 19.47 -1.47 17.75
CA PRO A 205 18.90 -1.70 19.08
C PRO A 205 18.00 -0.56 19.56
N LEU A 206 18.25 0.68 19.12
CA LEU A 206 17.40 1.82 19.49
C LEU A 206 16.04 1.75 18.80
N THR A 207 16.00 1.39 17.50
CA THR A 207 14.75 1.14 16.78
C THR A 207 13.93 0.05 17.49
N LEU A 208 14.54 -1.08 17.84
CA LEU A 208 13.85 -2.16 18.56
C LEU A 208 13.32 -1.71 19.92
N SER A 209 14.11 -0.94 20.68
CA SER A 209 13.68 -0.41 21.97
C SER A 209 12.46 0.49 21.86
N ILE A 210 12.36 1.31 20.81
CA ILE A 210 11.22 2.21 20.59
C ILE A 210 9.97 1.42 20.17
N ILE A 211 10.13 0.42 19.31
CA ILE A 211 9.01 -0.44 18.89
C ILE A 211 8.45 -1.18 20.12
N ASN A 212 9.32 -1.82 20.91
CA ASN A 212 8.91 -2.60 22.08
C ASN A 212 8.25 -1.74 23.17
N SER A 213 8.73 -0.51 23.39
CA SER A 213 8.10 0.40 24.36
C SER A 213 6.71 0.86 23.90
N THR A 214 6.52 1.08 22.60
CA THR A 214 5.23 1.45 22.01
C THR A 214 4.22 0.31 22.08
N ILE A 215 4.66 -0.93 21.84
CA ILE A 215 3.80 -2.12 21.99
C ILE A 215 3.35 -2.25 23.45
N LYS A 216 4.28 -2.13 24.41
CA LYS A 216 3.97 -2.23 25.83
C LYS A 216 2.95 -1.18 26.28
N SER A 217 3.13 0.08 25.89
CA SER A 217 2.17 1.14 26.25
C SER A 217 0.79 0.92 25.64
N SER A 218 0.70 0.39 24.42
CA SER A 218 -0.58 0.06 23.78
C SER A 218 -1.31 -1.10 24.48
N ALA A 219 -0.58 -2.11 24.96
CA ALA A 219 -1.17 -3.24 25.69
C ALA A 219 -1.72 -2.81 27.07
N GLU A 220 -0.97 -1.99 27.81
CA GLU A 220 -1.39 -1.49 29.12
C GLU A 220 -2.60 -0.54 29.03
N ALA A 221 -2.77 0.17 27.91
CA ALA A 221 -3.90 1.08 27.70
C ALA A 221 -5.23 0.37 27.38
N VAL A 222 -5.21 -0.91 26.99
CA VAL A 222 -6.40 -1.71 26.65
C VAL A 222 -6.96 -2.45 27.87
N GLU A 223 -6.17 -2.58 28.95
CA GLU A 223 -6.57 -3.28 30.19
C GLU A 223 -7.27 -2.38 31.23
N ILE A 224 -7.52 -1.10 30.92
CA ILE A 224 -8.17 -0.09 31.80
C ILE A 224 -9.55 0.27 31.27
#